data_AF-A0A9X8VFH4-F1
#
_entry.id   AF-A0A9X8VFH4-F1
#
_cell.length_a   1.000
_cell.length_b   1.000
_cell.length_c   1.000
_cell.angle_alpha   90.00
_cell.angle_beta   90.00
_cell.angle_gamma   90.00
#
_symmetry.space_group_name_H-M   'P 1'
#
loop_
_entity.id
_entity.type
_entity.pdbx_description
1 polymer ?
#
loop_
_entity_poly.entity_id
_entity_poly.type
_entity_poly.pdbx_seq_one_letter_code
_entity_poly.pdbx_strand_id
1 'polypeptide(L)'
;MFDRYEAGEQAVLVHIYFSQDKDTEDLNEFESLVSSAGVEALQVVTGSRKAPHPKYFVGEGKAEEIADAVKASGASVVLFDHSLSPA
;
A
#
# COMPACT_ATOMS: atom_id res chain seq x y z
N MET A 1 4.54 22.63 11.34
CA MET A 1 3.52 22.76 10.29
C MET A 1 2.89 21.40 10.15
N PHE A 2 1.61 21.26 10.50
CA PHE A 2 0.88 20.00 10.34
C PHE A 2 0.17 20.09 9.00
N ASP A 3 0.77 19.51 7.96
CA ASP A 3 0.03 19.22 6.73
C ASP A 3 -0.99 18.13 7.09
N ARG A 4 -2.26 18.50 7.07
CA ARG A 4 -3.35 17.56 7.23
C ARG A 4 -3.62 17.03 5.84
N TYR A 5 -3.16 15.82 5.56
CA TYR A 5 -3.56 15.08 4.36
C TYR A 5 -5.10 15.04 4.35
N GLU A 6 -5.70 15.68 3.35
CA GLU A 6 -7.14 15.89 3.30
C GLU A 6 -7.86 14.57 3.00
N ALA A 7 -8.88 14.24 3.79
CA ALA A 7 -9.76 13.12 3.46
C ALA A 7 -10.40 13.37 2.09
N GLY A 8 -10.34 12.37 1.19
CA GLY A 8 -10.70 12.50 -0.22
C GLY A 8 -9.58 12.09 -1.20
N GLU A 9 -8.45 11.60 -0.70
CA GLU A 9 -7.37 11.09 -1.55
C GLU A 9 -7.75 9.77 -2.23
N GLN A 10 -7.27 9.60 -3.46
CA GLN A 10 -7.40 8.36 -4.22
C GLN A 10 -6.09 7.58 -4.08
N ALA A 11 -6.17 6.34 -3.62
CA ALA A 11 -5.01 5.58 -3.17
C ALA A 11 -4.81 4.27 -3.94
N VAL A 12 -3.54 3.92 -4.15
CA VAL A 12 -3.13 2.53 -4.37
C VAL A 12 -2.73 1.94 -3.03
N LEU A 13 -3.34 0.81 -2.68
CA LEU A 13 -3.07 0.09 -1.44
C LEU A 13 -2.03 -0.99 -1.71
N VAL A 14 -1.06 -1.13 -0.82
CA VAL A 14 0.02 -2.10 -0.93
C VAL A 14 0.08 -2.96 0.32
N HIS A 15 -0.09 -4.27 0.14
CA HIS A 15 -0.03 -5.25 1.22
C HIS A 15 0.93 -6.39 0.86
N ILE A 16 1.86 -6.70 1.76
CA ILE A 16 2.86 -7.76 1.57
C ILE A 16 2.71 -8.83 2.64
N TYR A 17 2.42 -10.05 2.20
CA TYR A 17 2.39 -11.23 3.04
C TYR A 17 3.83 -11.68 3.35
N PHE A 18 4.22 -11.60 4.62
CA PHE A 18 5.51 -12.11 5.11
C PHE A 18 5.47 -13.57 5.58
N SER A 19 4.28 -14.06 5.92
CA SER A 19 4.00 -15.46 6.23
C SER A 19 3.65 -16.27 4.97
N GLN A 20 3.75 -17.60 5.06
CA GLN A 20 3.28 -18.49 3.99
C GLN A 20 1.74 -18.55 3.96
N ASP A 21 1.11 -18.49 5.12
CA ASP A 21 -0.33 -18.27 5.24
C ASP A 21 -0.64 -16.81 4.92
N LYS A 22 -1.42 -16.62 3.86
CA LYS A 22 -1.93 -15.32 3.46
C LYS A 22 -3.15 -15.02 4.31
N ASP A 23 -2.94 -14.33 5.42
CA ASP A 23 -4.03 -13.86 6.26
C ASP A 23 -4.77 -12.72 5.55
N THR A 24 -5.98 -13.01 5.08
CA THR A 24 -6.79 -11.99 4.40
C THR A 24 -7.51 -11.06 5.37
N GLU A 25 -7.54 -11.37 6.67
CA GLU A 25 -8.19 -10.52 7.67
C GLU A 25 -7.44 -9.20 7.81
N ASP A 26 -6.10 -9.24 7.85
CA ASP A 26 -5.24 -8.04 7.86
C ASP A 26 -5.53 -7.11 6.66
N LEU A 27 -5.67 -7.70 5.46
CA LEU A 27 -5.98 -6.92 4.25
C LEU A 27 -7.38 -6.30 4.32
N ASN A 28 -8.39 -7.05 4.75
CA ASN A 28 -9.76 -6.56 4.89
C ASN A 28 -9.86 -5.45 5.94
N GLU A 29 -9.13 -5.57 7.06
CA GLU A 29 -9.03 -4.52 8.06
C GLU A 29 -8.38 -3.28 7.47
N PHE A 30 -7.27 -3.43 6.74
CA PHE A 30 -6.60 -2.32 6.07
C PHE A 30 -7.53 -1.56 5.12
N GLU A 31 -8.27 -2.26 4.26
CA GLU A 31 -9.28 -1.66 3.37
C GLU A 31 -10.38 -0.94 4.16
N SER A 32 -10.83 -1.53 5.28
CA SER A 32 -11.84 -0.93 6.17
C SER A 32 -11.35 0.36 6.83
N LEU A 33 -10.07 0.41 7.24
CA LEU A 33 -9.44 1.59 7.81
C LEU A 33 -9.31 2.71 6.77
N VAL A 34 -8.88 2.38 5.56
CA VAL A 34 -8.77 3.32 4.43
C VAL A 34 -10.14 3.92 4.09
N SER A 35 -11.16 3.08 3.98
CA SER A 35 -12.55 3.51 3.76
C SER A 35 -13.06 4.41 4.89
N SER A 36 -12.79 4.04 6.14
CA SER A 36 -13.18 4.83 7.32
C SER A 36 -12.47 6.19 7.40
N ALA A 37 -11.27 6.29 6.83
CA ALA A 37 -10.51 7.54 6.71
C ALA A 37 -11.00 8.45 5.57
N GLY A 38 -11.98 8.00 4.78
CA GLY A 38 -12.50 8.75 3.63
C GLY A 38 -11.56 8.75 2.43
N VAL A 39 -10.71 7.73 2.32
CA VAL A 39 -9.79 7.53 1.18
C VAL A 39 -10.41 6.51 0.23
N GLU A 40 -10.37 6.78 -1.08
CA GLU A 40 -10.87 5.88 -2.10
C GLU A 40 -9.75 4.94 -2.57
N ALA A 41 -9.88 3.63 -2.30
CA ALA A 41 -8.96 2.63 -2.82
C ALA A 41 -9.23 2.37 -4.31
N LEU A 42 -8.33 2.85 -5.18
CA LEU A 42 -8.45 2.63 -6.63
C LEU A 42 -7.96 1.26 -7.07
N GLN A 43 -6.88 0.78 -6.45
CA GLN A 43 -6.29 -0.53 -6.71
C GLN A 43 -5.64 -1.08 -5.45
N VAL A 44 -5.65 -2.40 -5.32
CA VAL A 44 -4.96 -3.14 -4.26
C VAL A 44 -3.87 -3.99 -4.89
N VAL A 45 -2.61 -3.69 -4.57
CA VAL A 45 -1.43 -4.44 -5.01
C VAL A 45 -0.97 -5.34 -3.87
N THR A 46 -0.96 -6.64 -4.13
CA THR A 46 -0.48 -7.62 -3.15
C THR A 46 0.80 -8.33 -3.62
N GLY A 47 1.54 -8.87 -2.66
CA GLY A 47 2.73 -9.68 -2.90
C GLY A 47 3.10 -10.55 -1.73
N SER A 48 3.97 -11.54 -1.94
CA SER A 48 4.48 -12.39 -0.87
C SER A 48 6.00 -12.38 -0.86
N ARG A 49 6.61 -12.30 0.31
CA ARG A 49 8.06 -12.20 0.45
C ARG A 49 8.50 -12.71 1.82
N LYS A 50 9.71 -13.29 1.94
CA LYS A 50 10.20 -13.80 3.23
C LYS A 50 10.64 -12.71 4.22
N ALA A 51 11.12 -11.57 3.71
CA ALA A 51 11.60 -10.43 4.50
C ALA A 51 11.65 -9.16 3.63
N PRO A 52 11.50 -7.95 4.19
CA PRO A 52 11.54 -6.69 3.44
C PRO A 52 12.81 -6.52 2.58
N HIS A 53 12.65 -5.93 1.38
CA HIS A 53 13.78 -5.53 0.54
C HIS A 53 14.43 -4.25 1.09
N PRO A 54 15.77 -4.20 1.25
CA PRO A 54 16.43 -3.03 1.85
C PRO A 54 16.26 -1.73 1.04
N LYS A 55 16.11 -1.82 -0.29
CA LYS A 55 15.96 -0.65 -1.16
C LYS A 55 14.51 -0.14 -1.31
N TYR A 56 13.54 -1.05 -1.37
CA TYR A 56 12.18 -0.73 -1.82
C TYR A 56 11.08 -1.40 -0.99
N PHE A 57 11.41 -2.07 0.12
CA PHE A 57 10.50 -2.89 0.94
C PHE A 57 9.86 -4.08 0.19
N VAL A 58 9.18 -3.85 -0.92
CA VAL A 58 8.55 -4.84 -1.81
C VAL A 58 9.53 -5.45 -2.83
N GLY A 59 10.61 -4.73 -3.15
CA GLY A 59 11.59 -5.08 -4.20
C GLY A 59 11.31 -4.42 -5.55
N GLU A 60 12.26 -4.48 -6.47
CA GLU A 60 12.24 -3.69 -7.71
C GLU A 60 11.01 -3.95 -8.60
N GLY A 61 10.79 -5.19 -9.05
CA GLY A 61 9.67 -5.47 -9.96
C GLY A 61 8.29 -5.17 -9.38
N LYS A 62 8.10 -5.35 -8.07
CA LYS A 62 6.83 -4.98 -7.41
C LYS A 62 6.71 -3.47 -7.23
N ALA A 63 7.83 -2.76 -7.02
CA ALA A 63 7.83 -1.30 -6.99
C ALA A 63 7.48 -0.71 -8.36
N GLU A 64 7.95 -1.31 -9.45
CA GLU A 64 7.55 -0.95 -10.81
C GLU A 64 6.06 -1.19 -11.05
N GLU A 65 5.54 -2.34 -10.62
CA GLU A 65 4.10 -2.66 -10.71
C GLU A 65 3.23 -1.64 -9.96
N ILE A 66 3.64 -1.23 -8.75
CA ILE A 66 2.96 -0.16 -7.98
C ILE A 66 3.04 1.17 -8.72
N ALA A 67 4.21 1.52 -9.28
CA ALA A 67 4.37 2.77 -10.02
C ALA A 67 3.48 2.81 -11.26
N ASP A 68 3.30 1.70 -11.96
CA ASP A 68 2.41 1.60 -13.11
C ASP A 68 0.94 1.61 -12.70
N ALA A 69 0.58 0.97 -11.58
CA ALA A 69 -0.75 1.06 -10.98
C ALA A 69 -1.13 2.51 -10.65
N VAL A 70 -0.21 3.27 -10.06
CA VAL A 70 -0.41 4.70 -9.76
C VAL A 70 -0.61 5.51 -11.04
N LYS A 71 0.25 5.33 -12.06
CA LYS A 71 0.11 6.04 -13.34
C LYS A 71 -1.20 5.71 -14.06
N ALA A 72 -1.63 4.45 -14.01
CA ALA A 72 -2.82 3.98 -14.70
C ALA A 72 -4.11 4.43 -13.98
N SER A 73 -4.09 4.46 -12.65
CA SER A 73 -5.25 4.84 -11.82
C SER A 73 -5.36 6.34 -11.58
N GLY A 74 -4.25 7.09 -11.65
CA GLY A 74 -4.21 8.49 -11.27
C GLY A 74 -4.23 8.72 -9.75
N ALA A 75 -3.92 7.69 -8.96
CA ALA A 75 -3.87 7.81 -7.50
C ALA A 75 -2.92 8.92 -7.04
N SER A 76 -3.35 9.69 -6.05
CA SER A 76 -2.56 10.76 -5.44
C SER A 76 -1.61 10.25 -4.38
N VAL A 77 -1.91 9.09 -3.78
CA VAL A 77 -1.14 8.51 -2.67
C VAL A 77 -0.99 7.00 -2.81
N VAL A 78 0.08 6.47 -2.23
CA VAL A 78 0.29 5.02 -2.06
C VAL A 78 0.30 4.71 -0.56
N LEU A 79 -0.59 3.82 -0.13
CA LEU A 79 -0.71 3.43 1.28
C LEU A 79 -0.13 2.05 1.49
N PHE A 80 0.74 1.92 2.50
CA PHE A 80 1.32 0.67 2.95
C PHE A 80 0.77 0.34 4.34
N ASP A 81 0.31 -0.88 4.56
CA ASP A 81 -0.08 -1.31 5.92
C ASP A 81 1.15 -1.61 6.80
N HIS A 82 2.31 -1.80 6.18
CA HIS A 82 3.59 -1.99 6.87
C HIS A 82 4.36 -0.69 7.02
N SER A 83 5.01 -0.52 8.17
CA SER A 83 5.90 0.62 8.41
C SER A 83 7.12 0.57 7.48
N LEU A 84 7.36 1.67 6.77
CA LEU A 84 8.56 1.89 5.97
C LEU A 84 9.61 2.64 6.80
N SER A 85 10.86 2.20 6.76
CA SER A 85 11.96 2.96 7.36
C SER A 85 12.36 4.11 6.44
N PRO A 86 12.51 5.35 6.95
CA PRO A 86 13.24 6.40 6.24
C PRO A 86 14.64 5.92 5.88
N ALA A 87 15.12 6.29 4.68
CA ALA A 87 16.48 5.98 4.23
C ALA A 87 17.51 6.95 4.83
#